data_AF-A0A0N0V1B3-F1
#
_entry.id   AF-A0A0N0V1B3-F1
#
_cell.length_a   1.000
_cell.length_b   1.000
_cell.length_c   1.000
_cell.angle_alpha   90.00
_cell.angle_beta   90.00
_cell.angle_gamma   90.00
#
_symmetry.space_group_name_H-M   'P 1'
#
loop_
_entity.id
_entity.type
_entity.pdbx_description
1 polymer ?
#
loop_
_entity_poly.entity_id
_entity_poly.type
_entity_poly.pdbx_seq_one_letter_code
_entity_poly.pdbx_strand_id
1 'polypeptide(L)'
;MTAKNDIKERFKGADVFIISRIHNLRNEIPAYPDLFLNYIMKPCSYLMQRLTIFWNGDVTVCCMDYNNHFRLGNINKKSIEEIWMSDRLNSFRNIHANNKRRNMEICKNCHACIISNNENTFVDETKRHFSDYDL
;
A
#
# COMPACT_ATOMS: atom_id res chain seq x y z
N MET A 1 -15.46 12.03 24.67
CA MET A 1 -15.17 12.79 23.44
C MET A 1 -14.24 11.94 22.58
N THR A 2 -14.55 11.71 21.30
CA THR A 2 -13.68 10.91 20.41
C THR A 2 -12.53 11.77 19.89
N ALA A 3 -11.39 11.17 19.53
CA ALA A 3 -10.24 11.89 18.94
C ALA A 3 -10.63 12.69 17.68
N LYS A 4 -11.59 12.16 16.90
CA LYS A 4 -12.16 12.85 15.73
C LYS A 4 -12.87 14.15 16.09
N ASN A 5 -13.64 14.16 17.18
CA ASN A 5 -14.36 15.35 17.61
C ASN A 5 -13.41 16.38 18.25
N ASP A 6 -12.38 15.93 18.96
CA ASP A 6 -11.33 16.80 19.50
C ASP A 6 -10.57 17.55 18.38
N ILE A 7 -10.14 16.83 17.34
CA ILE A 7 -9.42 17.44 16.20
C ILE A 7 -10.29 18.49 15.49
N LYS A 8 -11.59 18.19 15.27
CA LYS A 8 -12.51 19.14 14.63
C LYS A 8 -12.72 20.42 15.44
N GLU A 9 -12.84 20.29 16.76
CA GLU A 9 -12.98 21.45 17.65
C GLU A 9 -11.70 22.29 17.72
N ARG A 10 -10.52 21.66 17.71
CA ARG A 10 -9.23 22.35 17.82
C ARG A 10 -8.83 23.10 16.56
N PHE A 11 -9.25 22.63 15.39
CA PHE A 11 -8.85 23.19 14.09
C PHE A 11 -10.05 23.68 13.27
N LYS A 12 -10.92 24.51 13.85
CA LYS A 12 -12.17 24.99 13.20
C LYS A 12 -11.99 25.68 11.84
N GLY A 13 -10.79 26.20 11.55
CA GLY A 13 -10.47 26.85 10.27
C GLY A 13 -9.93 25.90 9.20
N ALA A 14 -9.86 24.58 9.45
CA ALA A 14 -9.44 23.63 8.44
C ALA A 14 -10.60 23.32 7.47
N ASP A 15 -10.32 23.42 6.17
CA ASP A 15 -11.30 23.11 5.12
C ASP A 15 -11.58 21.60 5.02
N VAL A 16 -10.59 20.76 5.37
CA VAL A 16 -10.65 19.31 5.22
C VAL A 16 -9.99 18.58 6.39
N PHE A 17 -10.66 17.53 6.88
CA PHE A 17 -10.14 16.63 7.90
C PHE A 17 -10.05 15.20 7.37
N ILE A 18 -8.84 14.72 7.13
CA ILE A 18 -8.58 13.32 6.77
C ILE A 18 -8.10 12.59 8.02
N ILE A 19 -8.91 11.67 8.54
CA ILE A 19 -8.55 10.83 9.67
C ILE A 19 -8.42 9.40 9.16
N SER A 20 -7.18 9.00 8.93
CA SER A 20 -6.84 7.65 8.48
C SER A 20 -6.47 6.75 9.65
N ARG A 21 -6.54 5.43 9.41
CA ARG A 21 -6.02 4.46 10.37
C ARG A 21 -4.50 4.60 10.46
N ILE A 22 -3.94 4.45 11.65
CA ILE A 22 -2.48 4.34 11.80
C ILE A 22 -2.06 3.03 11.15
N HIS A 23 -1.19 3.11 10.16
CA HIS A 23 -0.62 1.94 9.49
C HIS A 23 0.62 1.47 10.23
N ASN A 24 0.67 0.19 10.57
CA ASN A 24 1.93 -0.44 10.97
C ASN A 24 2.67 -0.93 9.72
N LEU A 25 3.89 -0.46 9.51
CA LEU A 25 4.73 -0.84 8.36
C LEU A 25 5.80 -1.89 8.72
N ARG A 26 5.75 -2.44 9.94
CA ARG A 26 6.62 -3.55 10.35
C ARG A 26 6.19 -4.85 9.70
N ASN A 27 7.15 -5.62 9.19
CA ASN A 27 6.87 -6.85 8.44
C ASN A 27 6.34 -7.99 9.33
N GLU A 28 6.59 -7.91 10.64
CA GLU A 28 6.26 -8.95 11.62
C GLU A 28 4.80 -8.86 12.09
N ILE A 29 4.19 -7.67 12.01
CA ILE A 29 2.88 -7.38 12.60
C ILE A 29 1.92 -6.94 11.49
N PRO A 30 0.64 -7.34 11.52
CA PRO A 30 -0.37 -6.83 10.60
C PRO A 30 -0.43 -5.29 10.59
N ALA A 31 -0.62 -4.72 9.39
CA ALA A 31 -0.75 -3.27 9.22
C ALA A 31 -1.91 -2.68 10.01
N TYR A 32 -2.94 -3.49 10.27
CA TYR A 32 -4.06 -3.21 11.18
C TYR A 32 -4.27 -4.37 12.16
N PRO A 33 -4.63 -4.12 13.44
CA PRO A 33 -4.89 -5.18 14.42
C PRO A 33 -5.96 -6.19 13.99
N ASP A 34 -6.94 -5.74 13.21
CA ASP A 34 -8.09 -6.47 12.69
C ASP A 34 -7.96 -6.83 11.20
N LEU A 35 -6.76 -6.72 10.61
CA LEU A 35 -6.53 -6.91 9.17
C LEU A 35 -7.10 -8.23 8.64
N PHE A 36 -6.99 -9.31 9.42
CA PHE A 36 -7.47 -10.64 9.01
C PHE A 36 -8.90 -10.95 9.45
N LEU A 37 -9.50 -10.09 10.29
CA LEU A 37 -10.87 -10.26 10.77
C LEU A 37 -11.85 -9.49 9.88
N ASN A 38 -11.49 -8.26 9.52
CA ASN A 38 -12.40 -7.31 8.87
C ASN A 38 -12.08 -7.05 7.39
N TYR A 39 -11.05 -7.72 6.82
CA TYR A 39 -10.63 -7.46 5.45
C TYR A 39 -10.26 -8.73 4.68
N ILE A 40 -10.55 -8.70 3.39
CA ILE A 40 -10.15 -9.69 2.40
C ILE A 40 -8.95 -9.13 1.63
N MET A 41 -7.84 -9.85 1.68
CA MET A 41 -6.62 -9.47 0.95
C MET A 41 -6.74 -9.86 -0.52
N LYS A 42 -6.64 -8.89 -1.43
CA LYS A 42 -6.65 -9.11 -2.88
C LYS A 42 -5.23 -9.09 -3.47
N PRO A 43 -5.04 -9.60 -4.70
CA PRO A 43 -3.81 -9.38 -5.45
C PRO A 43 -3.43 -7.90 -5.47
N CYS A 44 -2.15 -7.61 -5.26
CA CYS A 44 -1.66 -6.24 -5.19
C CYS A 44 -1.40 -5.74 -6.61
N SER A 45 -2.05 -4.65 -7.01
CA SER A 45 -1.89 -4.07 -8.34
C SER A 45 -0.50 -3.46 -8.57
N TYR A 46 0.28 -3.22 -7.51
CA TYR A 46 1.58 -2.55 -7.62
C TYR A 46 2.55 -3.37 -8.50
N LEU A 47 2.48 -4.70 -8.43
CA LEU A 47 3.28 -5.61 -9.25
C LEU A 47 3.10 -5.42 -10.77
N MET A 48 1.98 -4.82 -11.18
CA MET A 48 1.61 -4.61 -12.59
C MET A 48 1.74 -3.15 -13.03
N GLN A 49 1.92 -2.22 -12.09
CA GLN A 49 1.78 -0.79 -12.37
C GLN A 49 3.04 0.03 -12.08
N ARG A 50 3.95 -0.46 -11.22
CA ARG A 50 5.04 0.37 -10.72
C ARG A 50 6.28 -0.40 -10.30
N LEU A 51 7.41 0.28 -10.34
CA LEU A 51 8.66 -0.07 -9.70
C LEU A 51 9.05 1.06 -8.75
N THR A 52 9.84 0.76 -7.73
CA THR A 52 10.47 1.75 -6.86
C THR A 52 11.98 1.62 -7.01
N ILE A 53 12.66 2.73 -7.28
CA ILE A 53 14.10 2.79 -7.47
C ILE A 53 14.70 3.54 -6.27
N PHE A 54 15.61 2.90 -5.56
CA PHE A 54 16.35 3.49 -4.45
C PHE A 54 17.49 4.38 -4.94
N TRP A 55 18.00 5.22 -4.03
CA TRP A 55 19.06 6.19 -4.31
C TRP A 55 20.35 5.53 -4.86
N ASN A 56 20.62 4.27 -4.51
CA ASN A 56 21.77 3.50 -4.98
C ASN A 56 21.51 2.76 -6.31
N GLY A 57 20.36 3.01 -6.94
CA GLY A 57 19.93 2.38 -8.18
C GLY A 57 19.30 1.00 -8.01
N ASP A 58 19.18 0.46 -6.79
CA ASP A 58 18.46 -0.80 -6.58
C ASP A 58 16.97 -0.62 -6.86
N VAL A 59 16.37 -1.63 -7.48
CA VAL A 59 14.96 -1.63 -7.84
C VAL A 59 14.21 -2.65 -7.00
N THR A 60 13.09 -2.24 -6.42
CA THR A 60 12.11 -3.11 -5.76
C THR A 60 10.72 -2.91 -6.38
N VAL A 61 9.80 -3.81 -6.07
CA VAL A 61 8.41 -3.77 -6.57
C VAL A 61 7.46 -2.94 -5.70
N CYS A 62 7.86 -2.60 -4.48
CA CYS A 62 6.97 -2.00 -3.49
C CYS A 62 7.61 -0.81 -2.79
N CYS A 63 6.89 0.31 -2.71
CA CYS A 63 7.34 1.49 -1.96
C CYS A 63 7.40 1.27 -0.44
N MET A 64 6.73 0.24 0.07
CA MET A 64 6.80 -0.16 1.49
C MET A 64 7.96 -1.11 1.79
N ASP A 65 8.74 -1.51 0.79
CA ASP A 65 9.91 -2.38 0.96
C ASP A 65 11.18 -1.62 1.35
N TYR A 66 11.14 -0.91 2.48
CA TYR A 66 12.26 -0.04 2.90
C TYR A 66 13.59 -0.78 3.07
N ASN A 67 13.54 -2.07 3.39
CA ASN A 67 14.72 -2.91 3.61
C ASN A 67 15.11 -3.75 2.36
N ASN A 68 14.47 -3.51 1.22
CA ASN A 68 14.79 -4.14 -0.07
C ASN A 68 14.67 -5.69 -0.08
N HIS A 69 13.72 -6.26 0.65
CA HIS A 69 13.41 -7.70 0.66
C HIS A 69 13.03 -8.22 -0.73
N PHE A 70 12.41 -7.38 -1.56
CA PHE A 70 11.93 -7.71 -2.90
C PHE A 70 12.83 -7.17 -4.01
N ARG A 71 14.13 -6.96 -3.74
CA ARG A 71 15.11 -6.53 -4.75
C ARG A 71 14.96 -7.29 -6.06
N LEU A 72 14.76 -6.56 -7.15
CA LEU A 72 14.57 -7.08 -8.52
C LEU A 72 15.81 -6.91 -9.39
N GLY A 73 16.65 -5.92 -9.09
CA GLY A 73 17.83 -5.61 -9.88
C GLY A 73 18.45 -4.27 -9.49
N ASN A 74 19.32 -3.74 -10.33
CA ASN A 74 19.89 -2.41 -10.21
C ASN A 74 19.98 -1.75 -11.59
N ILE A 75 19.52 -0.50 -11.71
CA ILE A 75 19.43 0.21 -12.99
C ILE A 75 20.79 0.49 -13.65
N ASN A 76 21.89 0.45 -12.88
CA ASN A 76 23.23 0.59 -13.43
C ASN A 76 23.73 -0.70 -14.12
N LYS A 77 22.98 -1.80 -14.03
CA LYS A 77 23.35 -3.13 -14.55
C LYS A 77 22.36 -3.69 -15.57
N LYS A 78 21.09 -3.30 -15.48
CA LYS A 78 20.00 -3.78 -16.32
C LYS A 78 19.07 -2.62 -16.65
N SER A 79 18.50 -2.63 -17.84
CA SER A 79 17.43 -1.70 -18.22
C SER A 79 16.18 -1.92 -17.36
N ILE A 80 15.32 -0.91 -17.31
CA ILE A 80 14.03 -0.99 -16.60
C ILE A 80 13.16 -2.11 -17.20
N GLU A 81 13.18 -2.28 -18.52
CA GLU A 81 12.43 -3.32 -19.22
C GLU A 81 12.89 -4.72 -18.80
N GLU A 82 14.20 -4.98 -18.76
CA GLU A 82 14.74 -6.27 -18.30
C GLU A 82 14.37 -6.57 -16.83
N ILE A 83 14.36 -5.55 -15.98
CA ILE A 83 13.94 -5.69 -14.57
C ILE A 83 12.43 -5.96 -14.50
N TRP A 84 11.63 -5.26 -15.29
CA TRP A 84 10.17 -5.40 -15.35
C TRP A 84 9.70 -6.76 -15.88
N MET A 85 10.44 -7.30 -16.84
CA MET A 85 10.16 -8.61 -17.46
C MET A 85 10.91 -9.76 -16.76
N SER A 86 11.61 -9.49 -15.67
CA SER A 86 12.40 -10.49 -14.95
C SER A 86 11.55 -11.64 -14.40
N ASP A 87 12.13 -12.85 -14.39
CA ASP A 87 11.50 -14.03 -13.79
C ASP A 87 11.13 -13.82 -12.32
N ARG A 88 11.94 -13.04 -11.59
CA ARG A 88 11.69 -12.69 -10.20
C ARG A 88 10.40 -11.89 -10.05
N LEU A 89 10.21 -10.81 -10.82
CA LEU A 89 8.96 -10.05 -10.77
C LEU A 89 7.78 -10.89 -11.27
N ASN A 90 7.95 -11.68 -12.32
CA ASN A 90 6.91 -12.59 -12.82
C ASN A 90 6.51 -13.65 -11.78
N SER A 91 7.45 -14.16 -10.97
CA SER A 91 7.13 -15.04 -9.85
C SER A 91 6.24 -14.35 -8.79
N PHE A 92 6.49 -13.08 -8.48
CA PHE A 92 5.68 -12.32 -7.54
C PHE A 92 4.27 -12.08 -8.07
N ARG A 93 4.16 -11.79 -9.37
CA ARG A 93 2.88 -11.69 -10.10
C ARG A 93 2.09 -12.99 -10.01
N ASN A 94 2.75 -14.14 -10.26
CA ASN A 94 2.13 -15.46 -10.16
C ASN A 94 1.67 -15.79 -8.73
N ILE A 95 2.48 -15.48 -7.72
CA ILE A 95 2.10 -15.65 -6.30
C ILE A 95 0.81 -14.88 -5.99
N HIS A 96 0.70 -13.64 -6.46
CA HIS A 96 -0.49 -12.83 -6.22
C HIS A 96 -1.69 -13.30 -7.04
N ALA A 97 -1.51 -13.67 -8.32
CA ALA A 97 -2.57 -14.21 -9.17
C ALA A 97 -3.20 -15.50 -8.57
N ASN A 98 -2.41 -16.28 -7.82
CA ASN A 98 -2.87 -17.48 -7.14
C ASN A 98 -3.37 -17.22 -5.70
N ASN A 99 -3.66 -15.96 -5.31
CA ASN A 99 -4.08 -15.56 -3.96
C ASN A 99 -3.10 -15.98 -2.84
N LYS A 100 -1.81 -16.16 -3.18
CA LYS A 100 -0.76 -16.61 -2.25
C LYS A 100 0.12 -15.46 -1.74
N ARG A 101 -0.34 -14.21 -1.83
CA ARG A 101 0.44 -13.04 -1.38
C ARG A 101 0.89 -13.11 0.09
N ARG A 102 0.19 -13.89 0.93
CA ARG A 102 0.57 -14.14 2.33
C ARG A 102 1.86 -14.93 2.50
N ASN A 103 2.40 -15.50 1.42
CA ASN A 103 3.68 -16.18 1.42
C ASN A 103 4.86 -15.23 1.21
N MET A 104 4.60 -13.94 0.96
CA MET A 104 5.64 -12.92 0.77
C MET A 104 5.80 -12.06 2.01
N GLU A 105 7.04 -11.79 2.39
CA GLU A 105 7.43 -11.23 3.68
C GLU A 105 6.69 -9.95 4.07
N ILE A 106 6.67 -8.94 3.20
CA ILE A 106 5.93 -7.68 3.44
C ILE A 106 4.44 -7.88 3.14
N CYS A 107 4.11 -8.60 2.07
CA CYS A 107 2.75 -8.67 1.56
C CYS A 107 1.78 -9.41 2.48
N LYS A 108 2.28 -10.28 3.37
CA LYS A 108 1.50 -11.08 4.34
C LYS A 108 0.76 -10.26 5.39
N ASN A 109 1.30 -9.09 5.71
CA ASN A 109 0.79 -8.20 6.76
C ASN A 109 0.37 -6.83 6.19
N CYS A 110 0.42 -6.65 4.87
CA CYS A 110 0.24 -5.37 4.20
C CYS A 110 -1.24 -5.02 3.97
N HIS A 111 -1.59 -3.74 4.17
CA HIS A 111 -2.94 -3.19 3.96
C HIS A 111 -3.24 -2.77 2.50
N ALA A 112 -2.27 -2.83 1.59
CA ALA A 112 -2.50 -2.45 0.20
C ALA A 112 -3.41 -3.48 -0.49
N CYS A 113 -4.37 -2.99 -1.30
CA CYS A 113 -5.32 -3.80 -2.05
C CYS A 113 -6.11 -4.77 -1.17
N ILE A 114 -6.63 -4.28 -0.04
CA ILE A 114 -7.59 -5.01 0.79
C ILE A 114 -8.99 -4.45 0.55
N ILE A 115 -9.99 -5.30 0.71
CA ILE A 115 -11.41 -4.92 0.66
C ILE A 115 -12.01 -5.27 2.01
N SER A 116 -12.74 -4.34 2.61
CA SER A 116 -13.44 -4.60 3.87
C SER A 116 -14.55 -5.64 3.64
N ASN A 117 -14.70 -6.57 4.58
CA ASN A 117 -15.78 -7.57 4.54
C ASN A 117 -17.06 -7.09 5.24
N ASN A 118 -17.05 -5.91 5.85
CA ASN A 118 -18.22 -5.29 6.45
C ASN A 118 -18.91 -4.36 5.44
N GLU A 119 -20.23 -4.49 5.31
CA GLU A 119 -21.06 -3.62 4.45
C GLU A 119 -21.01 -2.14 4.91
N ASN A 120 -20.71 -1.89 6.19
CA ASN A 120 -20.54 -0.56 6.78
C ASN A 120 -19.09 -0.07 6.74
N THR A 121 -18.42 -0.19 5.59
CA THR A 121 -17.07 0.38 5.45
C THR A 121 -17.19 1.88 5.29
N PHE A 122 -16.63 2.65 6.22
CA PHE A 122 -16.47 4.09 6.05
C PHE A 122 -15.56 4.35 4.84
N VAL A 123 -16.17 4.69 3.70
CA VAL A 123 -15.47 5.21 2.54
C VAL A 123 -15.29 6.70 2.78
N ASP A 124 -14.05 7.16 2.78
CA ASP A 124 -13.77 8.58 2.83
C ASP A 124 -14.07 9.19 1.45
N GLU A 125 -15.30 9.69 1.30
CA GLU A 125 -15.85 10.37 0.13
C GLU A 125 -15.42 11.84 0.01
N THR A 126 -14.50 12.29 0.87
CA THR A 126 -13.98 13.65 0.79
C THR A 126 -13.40 13.89 -0.61
N LYS A 127 -13.87 14.93 -1.28
CA LYS A 127 -13.37 15.39 -2.57
C LYS A 127 -11.85 15.59 -2.50
N ARG A 128 -11.07 14.88 -3.33
CA ARG A 128 -9.60 14.92 -3.31
C ARG A 128 -8.96 15.52 -4.56
N HIS A 129 -9.74 15.81 -5.60
CA HIS A 129 -9.19 16.52 -6.76
C HIS A 129 -9.29 18.02 -6.55
N PHE A 130 -8.24 18.74 -6.94
CA PHE A 130 -8.17 20.20 -6.83
C PHE A 130 -9.34 20.88 -7.58
N SER A 131 -9.80 20.26 -8.68
CA SER A 131 -10.96 20.68 -9.47
C SER A 131 -12.32 20.52 -8.77
N ASP A 132 -12.37 19.79 -7.66
CA ASP A 132 -13.62 19.51 -6.95
C ASP A 132 -13.96 20.60 -5.92
N TYR A 133 -13.05 21.55 -5.71
CA TYR A 133 -13.18 22.72 -4.86
C TYR A 133 -13.60 23.92 -5.71
N ASP A 134 -14.70 24.58 -5.34
CA ASP A 134 -15.18 25.81 -5.99
C ASP A 134 -14.27 26.99 -5.59
N LEU A 135 -13.08 27.06 -6.19
CA LEU A 135 -12.16 28.21 -6.12
C LEU A 135 -12.41 29.19 -7.26
#